data_AF-A0A2E9AKH7-F1
#
_entry.id   AF-A0A2E9AKH7-F1
#
_cell.length_a   1.000
_cell.length_b   1.000
_cell.length_c   1.000
_cell.angle_alpha   90.00
_cell.angle_beta   90.00
_cell.angle_gamma   90.00
#
_symmetry.space_group_name_H-M   'P 1'
#
loop_
_entity.id
_entity.type
_entity.pdbx_description
1 polymer ?
#
loop_
_entity_poly.entity_id
_entity_poly.type
_entity_poly.pdbx_seq_one_letter_code
_entity_poly.pdbx_strand_id
1 'polypeptide(L)'
;MAEQSGDPVAIANSHRYLGNFYKSGLYREHAQWFAEQGRYDPTSGLSIFHFEKAEQTWASIDNHVGMALDQFNQGVAYSIDDDHEKTCERYATALDTYESAHEEFANTKLPISSHFKDFPEMIDAFSEEENCENL
;
A
#
# COMPACT_ATOMS: atom_id res chain seq x y z
N MET A 1 -33.44 3.67 -2.24
CA MET A 1 -32.61 3.57 -1.02
C MET A 1 -31.37 4.38 -1.30
N ALA A 2 -31.19 5.52 -0.63
CA ALA A 2 -29.97 6.31 -0.80
C ALA A 2 -28.83 5.53 -0.15
N GLU A 3 -27.78 5.21 -0.91
CA GLU A 3 -26.50 4.77 -0.34
C GLU A 3 -26.08 5.80 0.71
N GLN A 4 -25.88 5.36 1.95
CA GLN A 4 -25.03 6.13 2.86
C GLN A 4 -23.64 6.12 2.22
N SER A 5 -23.29 7.17 1.50
CA SER A 5 -21.91 7.40 1.09
C SER A 5 -21.10 7.56 2.39
N GLY A 6 -20.47 6.47 2.83
CA GLY A 6 -19.57 6.52 3.97
C GLY A 6 -18.45 7.53 3.72
N ASP A 7 -17.86 8.05 4.79
CA ASP A 7 -16.71 8.95 4.70
C ASP A 7 -15.60 8.27 3.86
N PRO A 8 -15.22 8.81 2.69
CA PRO A 8 -14.23 8.19 1.81
C PRO A 8 -12.88 8.02 2.50
N VAL A 9 -12.52 8.92 3.43
CA VAL A 9 -11.30 8.81 4.24
C VAL A 9 -11.37 7.59 5.15
N ALA A 10 -12.52 7.36 5.79
CA ALA A 10 -12.72 6.19 6.65
C ALA A 10 -12.74 4.88 5.84
N ILE A 11 -13.38 4.89 4.66
CA ILE A 11 -13.42 3.75 3.74
C ILE A 11 -12.01 3.38 3.29
N ALA A 12 -11.25 4.34 2.77
CA ALA A 12 -9.91 4.10 2.25
C ALA A 12 -8.96 3.61 3.33
N ASN A 13 -8.99 4.23 4.52
CA ASN A 13 -8.20 3.76 5.67
C ASN A 13 -8.59 2.33 6.09
N SER A 14 -9.88 1.99 6.11
CA SER A 14 -10.34 0.64 6.44
C SER A 14 -9.76 -0.40 5.47
N HIS A 15 -9.77 -0.07 4.18
CA HIS A 15 -9.15 -0.89 3.15
C HIS A 15 -7.63 -1.01 3.35
N ARG A 16 -6.90 0.10 3.58
CA ARG A 16 -5.46 0.06 3.90
C ARG A 16 -5.15 -0.82 5.11
N TYR A 17 -5.95 -0.75 6.18
CA TYR A 17 -5.76 -1.59 7.36
C TYR A 17 -5.92 -3.08 7.03
N LEU A 18 -6.94 -3.44 6.24
CA LEU A 18 -7.13 -4.81 5.77
C LEU A 18 -5.98 -5.26 4.86
N GLY A 19 -5.52 -4.40 3.96
CA GLY A 19 -4.35 -4.65 3.12
C GLY A 19 -3.13 -5.01 3.96
N ASN A 20 -2.80 -4.16 4.95
CA ASN A 20 -1.70 -4.39 5.88
C ASN A 20 -1.88 -5.67 6.71
N PHE A 21 -3.09 -5.95 7.16
CA PHE A 21 -3.40 -7.18 7.90
C PHE A 21 -3.12 -8.43 7.07
N TYR A 22 -3.62 -8.51 5.83
CA TYR A 22 -3.46 -9.70 4.99
C TYR A 22 -2.02 -9.94 4.51
N LYS A 23 -1.16 -8.91 4.45
CA LYS A 23 0.29 -9.12 4.23
C LYS A 23 1.11 -9.33 5.50
N SER A 24 0.51 -9.15 6.68
CA SER A 24 1.26 -9.18 7.94
C SER A 24 1.76 -10.58 8.29
N GLY A 25 2.90 -10.64 8.99
CA GLY A 25 3.43 -11.89 9.56
C GLY A 25 2.40 -12.62 10.44
N LEU A 26 1.61 -11.88 11.22
CA LEU A 26 0.55 -12.46 12.06
C LEU A 26 -0.49 -13.26 11.24
N TYR A 27 -0.93 -12.72 10.10
CA TYR A 27 -1.86 -13.44 9.22
C TYR A 27 -1.23 -14.72 8.67
N ARG A 28 0.05 -14.65 8.27
CA ARG A 28 0.82 -15.79 7.73
C ARG A 28 1.11 -16.86 8.79
N GLU A 29 1.49 -16.46 10.00
CA GLU A 29 1.77 -17.35 11.14
C GLU A 29 0.53 -18.17 11.55
N HIS A 30 -0.66 -17.59 11.37
CA HIS A 30 -1.93 -18.24 11.66
C HIS A 30 -2.62 -18.84 10.41
N ALA A 31 -1.88 -19.11 9.34
CA ALA A 31 -2.39 -19.62 8.07
C ALA A 31 -3.34 -20.82 8.22
N GLN A 32 -2.99 -21.80 9.07
CA GLN A 32 -3.83 -22.98 9.29
C GLN A 32 -5.22 -22.59 9.80
N TRP A 33 -5.30 -21.71 10.80
CA TRP A 33 -6.57 -21.27 11.35
C TRP A 33 -7.41 -20.54 10.29
N PHE A 34 -6.82 -19.63 9.53
CA PHE A 34 -7.51 -18.95 8.43
C PHE A 34 -7.96 -19.93 7.33
N ALA A 35 -7.18 -20.96 7.04
CA ALA A 35 -7.50 -21.97 6.03
C ALA A 35 -8.70 -22.82 6.48
N GLU A 36 -8.76 -23.21 7.76
CA GLU A 36 -9.91 -23.89 8.37
C GLU A 36 -11.19 -23.05 8.32
N GLN A 37 -11.07 -21.72 8.33
CA GLN A 37 -12.21 -20.81 8.15
C GLN A 37 -12.54 -20.50 6.67
N GLY A 38 -11.79 -21.05 5.71
CA GLY A 38 -11.96 -20.77 4.28
C GLY A 38 -11.60 -19.33 3.89
N ARG A 39 -10.68 -18.69 4.63
CA ARG A 39 -10.30 -17.27 4.48
C ARG A 39 -8.80 -17.06 4.27
N TYR A 40 -8.04 -18.14 4.10
CA TYR A 40 -6.62 -18.05 3.84
C TYR A 40 -6.36 -17.80 2.37
N ASP A 41 -5.68 -16.71 2.08
CA ASP A 41 -5.04 -16.44 0.81
C ASP A 41 -3.57 -16.83 0.93
N PRO A 42 -3.10 -17.87 0.20
CA PRO A 42 -1.71 -18.26 0.21
C PRO A 42 -0.79 -17.26 -0.51
N THR A 43 -1.37 -16.32 -1.27
CA THR A 43 -0.68 -15.23 -1.95
C THR A 43 -0.94 -13.91 -1.22
N SER A 44 -0.48 -12.79 -1.77
CA SER A 44 -0.77 -11.44 -1.30
C SER A 44 -1.97 -10.81 -2.03
N GLY A 45 -2.75 -11.59 -2.79
CA GLY A 45 -3.91 -11.13 -3.57
C GLY A 45 -4.98 -10.36 -2.77
N LEU A 46 -5.34 -10.80 -1.57
CA LEU A 46 -6.25 -10.08 -0.67
C LEU A 46 -5.65 -8.76 -0.21
N SER A 47 -4.35 -8.74 0.07
CA SER A 47 -3.65 -7.52 0.47
C SER A 47 -3.69 -6.48 -0.65
N ILE A 48 -3.31 -6.90 -1.87
CA ILE A 48 -3.33 -6.09 -3.08
C ILE A 48 -4.73 -5.57 -3.37
N PHE A 49 -5.74 -6.44 -3.38
CA PHE A 49 -7.15 -6.05 -3.60
C PHE A 49 -7.59 -4.92 -2.66
N HIS A 50 -7.21 -5.03 -1.38
CA HIS A 50 -7.57 -4.01 -0.41
C HIS A 50 -6.80 -2.70 -0.62
N PHE A 51 -5.52 -2.74 -0.96
CA PHE A 51 -4.78 -1.52 -1.29
C PHE A 51 -5.28 -0.85 -2.58
N GLU A 52 -5.64 -1.60 -3.62
CA GLU A 52 -6.25 -1.05 -4.84
C GLU A 52 -7.56 -0.33 -4.56
N LYS A 53 -8.39 -0.88 -3.65
CA LYS A 53 -9.63 -0.23 -3.21
C LYS A 53 -9.37 1.05 -2.42
N ALA A 54 -8.34 1.07 -1.58
CA ALA A 54 -7.93 2.26 -0.86
C ALA A 54 -7.43 3.34 -1.84
N GLU A 55 -6.52 2.98 -2.75
CA GLU A 55 -6.00 3.86 -3.81
C GLU A 55 -7.12 4.46 -4.66
N GLN A 56 -8.06 3.65 -5.15
CA GLN A 56 -9.23 4.11 -5.92
C GLN A 56 -10.07 5.12 -5.13
N THR A 57 -10.22 4.91 -3.82
CA THR A 57 -10.99 5.80 -2.96
C THR A 57 -10.24 7.11 -2.71
N TRP A 58 -8.92 7.06 -2.48
CA TRP A 58 -8.09 8.27 -2.36
C TRP A 58 -8.09 9.09 -3.64
N ALA A 59 -7.96 8.42 -4.79
CA ALA A 59 -8.05 9.07 -6.10
C ALA A 59 -9.39 9.76 -6.32
N SER A 60 -10.51 9.21 -5.81
CA SER A 60 -11.83 9.84 -5.93
C SER A 60 -11.99 11.16 -5.16
N ILE A 61 -11.05 11.47 -4.25
CA ILE A 61 -11.02 12.69 -3.45
C ILE A 61 -9.70 13.47 -3.60
N ASP A 62 -8.93 13.19 -4.66
CA ASP A 62 -7.66 13.85 -5.00
C ASP A 62 -6.63 13.83 -3.84
N ASN A 63 -6.59 12.75 -3.06
CA ASN A 63 -5.65 12.60 -1.94
C ASN A 63 -4.40 11.80 -2.38
N HIS A 64 -3.38 12.52 -2.85
CA HIS A 64 -2.18 11.91 -3.42
C HIS A 64 -1.31 11.25 -2.35
N VAL A 65 -1.32 11.79 -1.12
CA VAL A 65 -0.61 11.15 0.01
C VAL A 65 -1.17 9.76 0.29
N GLY A 66 -2.51 9.64 0.27
CA GLY A 66 -3.21 8.39 0.41
C GLY A 66 -2.86 7.41 -0.71
N MET A 67 -2.90 7.89 -1.95
CA MET A 67 -2.56 7.09 -3.13
C MET A 67 -1.14 6.52 -3.05
N ALA A 68 -0.13 7.37 -2.84
CA ALA A 68 1.28 6.93 -2.83
C ALA A 68 1.57 5.93 -1.71
N LEU A 69 0.99 6.13 -0.52
CA LEU A 69 1.15 5.18 0.58
C LEU A 69 0.57 3.80 0.24
N ASP A 70 -0.57 3.73 -0.44
CA ASP A 70 -1.17 2.45 -0.85
C ASP A 70 -0.47 1.84 -2.06
N GLN A 71 0.09 2.65 -2.97
CA GLN A 71 0.95 2.17 -4.06
C GLN A 71 2.24 1.56 -3.52
N PHE A 72 2.93 2.24 -2.59
CA PHE A 72 4.10 1.67 -1.91
C PHE A 72 3.73 0.36 -1.20
N ASN A 73 2.60 0.32 -0.51
CA ASN A 73 2.16 -0.89 0.18
C ASN A 73 1.80 -2.04 -0.76
N GLN A 74 1.31 -1.76 -1.97
CA GLN A 74 1.15 -2.75 -3.04
C GLN A 74 2.51 -3.29 -3.49
N GLY A 75 3.52 -2.44 -3.68
CA GLY A 75 4.88 -2.88 -4.01
C GLY A 75 5.44 -3.86 -2.98
N VAL A 76 5.30 -3.55 -1.69
CA VAL A 76 5.66 -4.48 -0.61
C VAL A 76 4.86 -5.80 -0.67
N ALA A 77 3.58 -5.75 -1.05
CA ALA A 77 2.77 -6.96 -1.18
C ALA A 77 3.19 -7.83 -2.38
N TYR A 78 3.57 -7.22 -3.50
CA TYR A 78 4.12 -7.93 -4.66
C TYR A 78 5.49 -8.54 -4.36
N SER A 79 6.34 -7.84 -3.59
CA SER A 79 7.64 -8.35 -3.13
C SER A 79 7.49 -9.63 -2.31
N ILE A 80 6.50 -9.70 -1.40
CA ILE A 80 6.20 -10.92 -0.63
C ILE A 80 5.87 -12.12 -1.53
N ASP A 81 5.30 -11.88 -2.71
CA ASP A 81 4.95 -12.91 -3.69
C ASP A 81 6.05 -13.13 -4.76
N ASP A 82 7.25 -12.55 -4.57
CA ASP A 82 8.39 -12.56 -5.50
C ASP A 82 8.05 -11.99 -6.92
N ASP A 83 7.04 -11.12 -7.04
CA ASP A 83 6.65 -10.46 -8.29
C ASP A 83 7.44 -9.16 -8.48
N HIS A 84 8.75 -9.30 -8.74
CA HIS A 84 9.68 -8.17 -8.82
C HIS A 84 9.30 -7.10 -9.84
N GLU A 85 8.73 -7.48 -10.99
CA GLU A 85 8.30 -6.51 -12.02
C GLU A 85 7.25 -5.56 -11.46
N LYS A 86 6.22 -6.10 -10.81
CA LYS A 86 5.17 -5.28 -10.21
C LYS A 86 5.62 -4.57 -8.95
N THR A 87 6.54 -5.14 -8.19
CA THR A 87 7.15 -4.45 -7.05
C THR A 87 7.77 -3.13 -7.49
N CYS A 88 8.64 -3.18 -8.49
CA CYS A 88 9.33 -2.00 -9.01
C CYS A 88 8.35 -1.02 -9.68
N GLU A 89 7.38 -1.52 -10.46
CA GLU A 89 6.32 -0.67 -11.04
C GLU A 89 5.57 0.13 -9.97
N ARG A 90 5.25 -0.50 -8.84
CA ARG A 90 4.48 0.15 -7.76
C ARG A 90 5.32 1.11 -6.93
N TYR A 91 6.61 0.84 -6.74
CA TYR A 91 7.53 1.81 -6.14
C TYR A 91 7.73 3.03 -7.04
N ALA A 92 7.92 2.86 -8.35
CA ALA A 92 7.98 3.96 -9.32
C ALA A 92 6.71 4.79 -9.26
N THR A 93 5.54 4.14 -9.31
CA THR A 93 4.24 4.83 -9.28
C THR A 93 4.05 5.64 -7.99
N ALA A 94 4.49 5.11 -6.85
CA ALA A 94 4.42 5.81 -5.56
C ALA A 94 5.32 7.05 -5.54
N LEU A 95 6.51 6.96 -6.14
CA LEU A 95 7.45 8.08 -6.26
C LEU A 95 6.90 9.16 -7.20
N ASP A 96 6.42 8.78 -8.38
CA ASP A 96 5.77 9.69 -9.34
C ASP A 96 4.59 10.44 -8.69
N THR A 97 3.76 9.72 -7.94
CA THR A 97 2.62 10.32 -7.21
C THR A 97 3.11 11.31 -6.17
N TYR A 98 4.16 10.98 -5.41
CA TYR A 98 4.79 11.89 -4.46
C TYR A 98 5.31 13.17 -5.14
N GLU A 99 6.04 13.02 -6.24
CA GLU A 99 6.64 14.15 -6.97
C GLU A 99 5.58 15.08 -7.55
N SER A 100 4.50 14.51 -8.11
CA SER A 100 3.38 15.27 -8.66
C SER A 100 2.61 16.11 -7.62
N ALA A 101 2.70 15.74 -6.34
CA ALA A 101 1.94 16.34 -5.24
C ALA A 101 2.83 16.79 -4.06
N HIS A 102 4.07 17.19 -4.32
CA HIS A 102 5.09 17.47 -3.29
C HIS A 102 4.61 18.42 -2.16
N GLU A 103 3.81 19.45 -2.48
CA GLU A 103 3.26 20.38 -1.49
C GLU A 103 2.26 19.71 -0.52
N GLU A 104 1.48 18.73 -0.98
CA GLU A 104 0.55 17.95 -0.14
C GLU A 104 1.33 17.12 0.89
N PHE A 105 2.43 16.50 0.45
CA PHE A 105 3.31 15.71 1.31
C PHE A 105 4.06 16.56 2.33
N ALA A 106 4.58 17.73 1.93
CA ALA A 106 5.32 18.61 2.82
C ALA A 106 4.49 19.07 4.04
N ASN A 107 3.17 19.15 3.87
CA ASN A 107 2.23 19.55 4.93
C ASN A 107 1.64 18.36 5.70
N THR A 108 1.99 17.12 5.34
CA THR A 108 1.41 15.92 5.91
C THR A 108 2.43 15.15 6.75
N LYS A 109 2.06 14.82 7.98
CA LYS A 109 2.85 13.88 8.78
C LYS A 109 2.60 12.45 8.29
N LEU A 110 3.59 11.90 7.59
CA LEU A 110 3.50 10.56 7.03
C LEU A 110 3.68 9.48 8.12
N PRO A 111 2.97 8.33 8.00
CA PRO A 111 3.14 7.18 8.89
C PRO A 111 4.34 6.32 8.48
N ILE A 112 5.49 6.93 8.17
CA ILE A 112 6.73 6.23 7.81
C ILE A 112 7.62 6.05 9.05
N SER A 113 8.52 5.06 9.00
CA SER A 113 9.50 4.82 10.06
C SER A 113 10.40 6.03 10.25
N SER A 114 10.74 6.36 11.50
CA SER A 114 11.71 7.42 11.82
C SER A 114 13.15 7.10 11.37
N HIS A 115 13.40 5.90 10.86
CA HIS A 115 14.65 5.53 10.22
C HIS A 115 14.85 6.22 8.86
N PHE A 116 13.76 6.61 8.19
CA PHE A 116 13.80 7.36 6.94
C PHE A 116 13.51 8.83 7.22
N LYS A 117 14.25 9.71 6.54
CA LYS A 117 14.13 11.17 6.60
C LYS A 117 12.83 11.63 5.95
N ASP A 118 12.48 11.04 4.81
CA ASP A 118 11.30 11.37 4.03
C ASP A 118 10.81 10.15 3.23
N PHE A 119 9.71 10.36 2.49
CA PHE A 119 9.06 9.30 1.72
C PHE A 119 9.90 8.80 0.53
N PRO A 120 10.57 9.67 -0.26
CA PRO A 120 11.51 9.22 -1.29
C PRO A 120 12.62 8.34 -0.73
N GLU A 121 13.28 8.73 0.36
CA GLU A 121 14.35 7.90 0.94
C GLU A 121 13.84 6.51 1.36
N MET A 122 12.59 6.41 1.84
CA MET A 122 11.98 5.11 2.12
C MET A 122 11.76 4.30 0.84
N ILE A 123 11.26 4.91 -0.25
CA ILE A 123 11.07 4.20 -1.52
C ILE A 123 12.42 3.75 -2.07
N ASP A 124 13.44 4.61 -2.08
CA ASP A 124 14.77 4.31 -2.58
C ASP A 124 15.36 3.09 -1.86
N ALA A 125 15.30 3.08 -0.52
CA ALA A 125 15.82 1.96 0.27
C ALA A 125 15.16 0.62 -0.07
N PHE A 126 13.83 0.58 -0.19
CA PHE A 126 13.11 -0.65 -0.56
C PHE A 126 13.39 -1.06 -2.01
N SER A 127 13.61 -0.08 -2.88
CA SER A 127 13.85 -0.32 -4.30
C SER A 127 15.26 -0.84 -4.56
N GLU A 128 16.24 -0.39 -3.78
CA GLU A 128 17.60 -0.95 -3.75
C GLU A 128 17.59 -2.40 -3.26
N GLU A 129 16.82 -2.71 -2.21
CA GLU A 129 16.66 -4.09 -1.71
C GLU A 129 16.07 -5.04 -2.78
N GLU A 130 15.14 -4.54 -3.59
CA GLU A 130 14.47 -5.29 -4.66
C GLU A 130 15.23 -5.26 -5.99
N ASN A 131 16.38 -4.58 -6.08
CA ASN A 131 17.14 -4.36 -7.31
C ASN A 131 16.33 -3.72 -8.44
N CYS A 132 15.45 -2.77 -8.10
CA CYS A 132 14.75 -1.97 -9.10
C CYS A 132 15.73 -1.03 -9.80
N GLU A 133 16.06 -1.31 -11.06
CA GLU A 133 16.95 -0.46 -11.85
C GLU A 133 16.23 0.82 -12.32
N ASN A 134 16.75 1.99 -11.93
CA ASN A 134 16.31 3.31 -12.38
C ASN A 134 14.80 3.57 -12.17
N LEU A 135 14.40 3.77 -10.90
CA LEU A 135 13.14 4.46 -10.61
C LEU A 135 13.15 5.90 -11.14
#